data_AF-A0A2U3CAZ9-F1
#
_entry.id   AF-A0A2U3CAZ9-F1
#
_cell.length_a   1.000
_cell.length_b   1.000
_cell.length_c   1.000
_cell.angle_alpha   90.00
_cell.angle_beta   90.00
_cell.angle_gamma   90.00
#
_symmetry.space_group_name_H-M   'P 1'
#
loop_
_entity.id
_entity.type
_entity.pdbx_description
1 polymer ?
#
loop_
_entity_poly.entity_id
_entity_poly.type
_entity_poly.pdbx_seq_one_letter_code
_entity_poly.pdbx_strand_id
1 'polypeptide(L)'
;MKKLVLVLVLVLAFALPVLANPFVDVPLNHWAYDSVQSLAAKGVIVGYPDGTFGGAKSLTRYEFAEAVAKALAYVEGMDFAAADDVAILEKLAIEFADELASLGVTVADLEAALGAHTAAIAALETTVAKLDTFFEPVTISGGVEVTYEKVILPAMAPATITDETSLNIAVEINDTTNAGIELTWIDVLNEAVTLDDADFWLEHDGEDLHLLVGEIDLDGEDIGLGLIYAYDTYQEEFYGAWAQWTWDEDDSDLGAWTLFMDVEDFYILNIGFEAGDDDIPIGVTASYDLLAVGYAASVDLSFDIGDEDDTTVAAEAAMFYGAAMAFAGVGSLSGEYDDFNLDVDVYYVQPGFVPTNSDWDADLLGVDVTVGFPLTDEDDDTQIDVEASWNYEMDAAFAINLTHEIGAELAFIIDADAEEEAMVGATYDVLTGGIDIEAEYVNLPLGDEEDTEFILSAHAEYAMLTGDYMGVATLIYDFEEDMTLLLEGRVDTDGAAVYSAEAKLEYAVAENTDIFVRFEYNDWEDDINDWDDLEITGTDSVLEAGVEVSF
;
A
#
# COMPACT_ATOMS: atom_id res chain seq x y z
N MET A 1 26.69 23.42 -19.86
CA MET A 1 26.08 24.69 -20.33
C MET A 1 26.00 24.91 -21.85
N LYS A 2 26.87 24.34 -22.70
CA LYS A 2 26.78 24.56 -24.18
C LYS A 2 25.77 23.67 -24.93
N LYS A 3 25.15 22.68 -24.26
CA LYS A 3 24.10 21.82 -24.83
C LYS A 3 22.67 22.31 -24.52
N LEU A 4 22.46 23.04 -23.42
CA LEU A 4 21.17 23.63 -23.03
C LEU A 4 20.75 24.83 -23.90
N VAL A 5 21.70 25.62 -24.41
CA VAL A 5 21.38 26.75 -25.31
C VAL A 5 20.90 26.28 -26.69
N LEU A 6 21.28 25.08 -27.14
CA LEU A 6 20.85 24.57 -28.45
C LEU A 6 19.43 23.98 -28.41
N VAL A 7 19.03 23.40 -27.28
CA VAL A 7 17.66 22.89 -27.07
C VAL A 7 16.69 24.04 -26.85
N LEU A 8 17.07 25.08 -26.09
CA LEU A 8 16.23 26.28 -25.93
C LEU A 8 15.99 27.00 -27.27
N VAL A 9 16.95 26.98 -28.19
CA VAL A 9 16.81 27.56 -29.54
C VAL A 9 15.99 26.65 -30.48
N LEU A 10 15.96 25.33 -30.25
CA LEU A 10 15.15 24.40 -31.04
C LEU A 10 13.67 24.40 -30.60
N VAL A 11 13.41 24.58 -29.30
CA VAL A 11 12.05 24.69 -28.73
C VAL A 11 11.42 26.05 -29.08
N LEU A 12 12.20 27.14 -29.19
CA LEU A 12 11.68 28.44 -29.66
C LEU A 12 11.36 28.48 -31.17
N ALA A 13 11.79 27.48 -31.96
CA ALA A 13 11.57 27.44 -33.41
C ALA A 13 10.23 26.81 -33.83
N PHE A 14 9.49 26.19 -32.89
CA PHE A 14 8.17 25.59 -33.16
C PHE A 14 6.98 26.35 -32.55
N ALA A 15 7.23 27.47 -31.85
CA ALA A 15 6.19 28.33 -31.28
C ALA A 15 6.12 29.70 -31.96
N LEU A 16 6.05 29.72 -33.30
CA LEU A 16 5.44 30.85 -34.00
C LEU A 16 4.07 30.40 -34.48
N PRO A 17 2.95 30.97 -33.99
CA PRO A 17 1.75 30.95 -34.81
C PRO A 17 2.15 31.64 -36.11
N VAL A 18 2.28 30.87 -37.18
CA VAL A 18 2.24 31.43 -38.51
C VAL A 18 0.89 32.12 -38.56
N LEU A 19 0.88 33.45 -38.37
CA LEU A 19 -0.21 34.33 -38.77
C LEU A 19 -0.29 34.19 -40.28
N ALA A 20 -0.86 33.06 -40.73
CA ALA A 20 -1.12 32.79 -42.11
C ALA A 20 -2.05 33.90 -42.54
N ASN A 21 -1.57 34.75 -43.45
CA ASN A 21 -2.43 35.68 -44.13
C ASN A 21 -3.56 34.84 -44.76
N PRO A 22 -4.82 34.99 -44.30
CA PRO A 22 -5.88 34.07 -44.67
C PRO A 22 -6.20 34.16 -46.16
N PHE A 23 -5.80 35.25 -46.84
CA PHE A 23 -6.08 35.49 -48.25
C PHE A 23 -4.84 35.89 -49.04
N VAL A 24 -4.52 35.11 -50.08
CA VAL A 24 -3.29 35.29 -50.89
C VAL A 24 -3.28 36.58 -51.72
N ASP A 25 -4.44 37.20 -51.95
CA ASP A 25 -4.64 38.42 -52.73
C ASP A 25 -4.80 39.70 -51.87
N VAL A 26 -4.71 39.58 -50.54
CA VAL A 26 -4.67 40.72 -49.61
C VAL A 26 -3.30 40.76 -48.94
N PRO A 27 -2.26 41.33 -49.56
CA PRO A 27 -0.92 41.37 -48.97
C PRO A 27 -0.86 42.26 -47.72
N LEU A 28 0.12 42.01 -46.84
CA LEU A 28 0.34 42.74 -45.57
C LEU A 28 0.37 44.27 -45.68
N ASN A 29 0.72 44.82 -46.84
CA ASN A 29 0.77 46.26 -47.10
C ASN A 29 -0.51 46.82 -47.77
N HIS A 30 -1.55 46.00 -47.92
CA HIS A 30 -2.83 46.41 -48.49
C HIS A 30 -3.65 47.19 -47.45
N TRP A 31 -4.29 48.28 -47.86
CA TRP A 31 -5.03 49.17 -46.95
C TRP A 31 -6.16 48.47 -46.17
N ALA A 32 -6.69 47.37 -46.73
CA ALA A 32 -7.75 46.57 -46.11
C ALA A 32 -7.24 45.37 -45.31
N TYR A 33 -5.93 45.14 -45.25
CA TYR A 33 -5.33 43.95 -44.64
C TYR A 33 -5.81 43.72 -43.21
N ASP A 34 -5.62 44.71 -42.33
CA ASP A 34 -5.97 44.59 -40.91
C ASP A 34 -7.47 44.36 -40.70
N SER A 35 -8.32 45.04 -41.49
CA SER A 35 -9.77 44.90 -41.40
C SER A 35 -10.25 43.53 -41.88
N VAL A 36 -9.72 43.06 -43.01
CA VAL A 36 -10.08 41.77 -43.59
C VAL A 36 -9.58 40.62 -42.72
N GLN A 37 -8.35 40.72 -42.19
CA GLN A 37 -7.81 39.72 -41.26
C GLN A 37 -8.63 39.67 -39.97
N SER A 38 -9.00 40.82 -39.40
CA SER A 38 -9.84 40.87 -38.19
C SER A 38 -11.21 40.25 -38.43
N LEU A 39 -11.86 40.54 -39.55
CA LEU A 39 -13.17 39.98 -39.87
C LEU A 39 -13.09 38.48 -40.19
N ALA A 40 -12.01 38.01 -40.80
CA ALA A 40 -11.78 36.58 -41.04
C ALA A 40 -11.51 35.81 -39.74
N ALA A 41 -10.69 36.36 -38.84
CA ALA A 41 -10.44 35.77 -37.53
C ALA A 41 -11.71 35.68 -36.68
N LYS A 42 -12.66 36.59 -36.87
CA LYS A 42 -13.98 36.60 -36.23
C LYS A 42 -15.02 35.74 -36.95
N GLY A 43 -14.64 35.05 -38.02
CA GLY A 43 -15.55 34.22 -38.83
C GLY A 43 -16.58 34.99 -39.64
N VAL A 44 -16.50 36.33 -39.70
CA VAL A 44 -17.47 37.20 -40.39
C VAL A 44 -17.29 37.16 -41.90
N ILE A 45 -16.04 37.04 -42.37
CA ILE A 45 -15.75 36.89 -43.80
C ILE A 45 -14.98 35.59 -44.05
N VAL A 46 -15.49 34.82 -45.01
CA VAL A 46 -14.84 33.61 -45.53
C VAL A 46 -14.42 33.89 -46.97
N GLY A 47 -13.16 33.61 -47.29
CA GLY A 47 -12.64 33.77 -48.65
C GLY A 47 -13.07 32.66 -49.59
N TYR A 48 -12.63 32.75 -50.83
CA TYR A 48 -12.89 31.75 -51.86
C TYR A 48 -12.06 30.47 -51.64
N PRO A 49 -12.51 29.31 -52.16
CA PRO A 49 -11.78 28.04 -52.04
C PRO A 49 -10.37 28.04 -52.65
N ASP A 50 -10.07 29.02 -53.51
CA ASP A 50 -8.73 29.22 -54.08
C ASP A 50 -7.79 30.03 -53.16
N GLY A 51 -8.25 30.36 -51.94
CA GLY A 51 -7.49 31.09 -50.94
C GLY A 51 -7.49 32.61 -51.13
N THR A 52 -8.37 33.17 -51.94
CA THR A 52 -8.48 34.63 -52.17
C THR A 52 -9.64 35.28 -51.40
N PHE A 53 -9.54 36.57 -51.08
CA PHE A 53 -10.63 37.41 -50.59
C PHE A 53 -11.48 37.95 -51.74
N GLY A 54 -10.85 38.20 -52.90
CA GLY A 54 -11.53 38.72 -54.09
C GLY A 54 -11.89 40.20 -54.00
N GLY A 55 -11.07 41.03 -53.33
CA GLY A 55 -11.43 42.43 -53.00
C GLY A 55 -11.69 43.38 -54.18
N ALA A 56 -11.32 42.99 -55.41
CA ALA A 56 -11.61 43.75 -56.63
C ALA A 56 -12.90 43.28 -57.35
N LYS A 57 -13.51 42.19 -56.90
CA LYS A 57 -14.76 41.64 -57.44
C LYS A 57 -15.93 42.43 -56.87
N SER A 58 -16.93 42.69 -57.72
CA SER A 58 -18.20 43.22 -57.22
C SER A 58 -18.87 42.18 -56.34
N LEU A 59 -19.10 42.54 -55.08
CA LEU A 59 -19.81 41.70 -54.12
C LEU A 59 -21.24 41.44 -54.60
N THR A 60 -21.65 40.18 -54.65
CA THR A 60 -23.05 39.85 -54.93
C THR A 60 -23.90 40.14 -53.70
N ARG A 61 -25.20 40.40 -53.89
CA ARG A 61 -26.13 40.66 -52.78
C ARG A 61 -26.16 39.49 -51.78
N TYR A 62 -25.99 38.26 -52.27
CA TYR A 62 -25.92 37.05 -51.45
C TYR A 62 -24.65 36.98 -50.59
N GLU A 63 -23.47 37.25 -51.17
CA GLU A 63 -22.20 37.30 -50.42
C GLU A 63 -22.22 38.43 -49.38
N PHE A 64 -22.93 39.53 -49.67
CA PHE A 64 -23.15 40.61 -48.69
C PHE A 64 -24.08 40.17 -47.54
N ALA A 65 -25.21 39.55 -47.85
CA ALA A 65 -26.16 39.08 -46.84
C ALA A 65 -25.54 38.02 -45.91
N GLU A 66 -24.71 37.12 -46.44
CA GLU A 66 -23.99 36.12 -45.65
C GLU A 66 -23.01 36.77 -44.64
N ALA A 67 -22.21 37.74 -45.10
CA ALA A 67 -21.29 38.45 -44.21
C ALA A 67 -22.02 39.25 -43.13
N VAL A 68 -23.20 39.81 -43.45
CA VAL A 68 -24.05 40.52 -42.48
C VAL A 68 -24.63 39.54 -41.44
N ALA A 69 -25.11 38.37 -41.86
CA ALA A 69 -25.64 37.36 -40.95
C ALA A 69 -24.55 36.83 -39.98
N LYS A 70 -23.33 36.59 -40.48
CA LYS A 70 -22.20 36.17 -39.64
C LYS A 70 -21.73 37.28 -38.69
N ALA A 71 -21.76 38.53 -39.14
CA ALA A 71 -21.50 39.68 -38.27
C ALA A 71 -22.54 39.79 -37.15
N LEU A 72 -23.82 39.55 -37.46
CA LEU A 72 -24.93 39.58 -36.50
C LEU A 72 -24.72 38.53 -35.40
N ALA A 73 -24.46 37.27 -35.78
CA ALA A 73 -24.23 36.18 -34.83
C ALA A 73 -23.00 36.43 -33.93
N TYR A 74 -21.93 37.01 -34.49
CA TYR A 74 -20.75 37.38 -33.71
C TYR A 74 -21.03 38.49 -32.69
N VAL A 75 -21.90 39.46 -33.03
CA VAL A 75 -22.28 40.57 -32.16
C VAL A 75 -23.31 40.16 -31.10
N GLU A 76 -24.25 39.25 -31.42
CA GLU A 76 -25.21 38.70 -30.45
C GLU A 76 -24.53 37.83 -29.38
N GLY A 77 -23.38 37.23 -29.69
CA GLY A 77 -22.56 36.48 -28.73
C GLY A 77 -21.71 37.33 -27.78
N MET A 78 -21.71 38.67 -27.91
CA MET A 78 -20.96 39.59 -27.04
C MET A 78 -21.93 40.56 -26.36
N ASP A 79 -21.92 40.60 -25.03
CA ASP A 79 -22.82 41.41 -24.19
C ASP A 79 -22.54 42.94 -24.22
N PHE A 80 -22.11 43.48 -25.37
CA PHE A 80 -21.91 44.90 -25.62
C PHE A 80 -22.18 45.26 -27.08
N ALA A 81 -23.46 45.35 -27.44
CA ALA A 81 -23.88 46.05 -28.67
C ALA A 81 -24.79 47.23 -28.29
N ALA A 82 -24.45 48.43 -28.75
CA ALA A 82 -25.32 49.58 -28.56
C ALA A 82 -26.65 49.33 -29.29
N ALA A 83 -27.78 49.65 -28.66
CA ALA A 83 -29.13 49.36 -29.16
C ALA A 83 -29.39 49.91 -30.59
N ASP A 84 -28.64 50.92 -31.02
CA ASP A 84 -28.73 51.49 -32.36
C ASP A 84 -28.11 50.59 -33.45
N ASP A 85 -27.08 49.79 -33.13
CA ASP A 85 -26.42 48.88 -34.08
C ASP A 85 -27.26 47.61 -34.32
N VAL A 86 -27.88 47.07 -33.26
CA VAL A 86 -28.82 45.94 -33.34
C VAL A 86 -30.04 46.31 -34.20
N ALA A 87 -30.58 47.53 -34.06
CA ALA A 87 -31.72 48.00 -34.86
C ALA A 87 -31.39 48.20 -36.35
N ILE A 88 -30.14 48.54 -36.69
CA ILE A 88 -29.69 48.62 -38.10
C ILE A 88 -29.54 47.22 -38.69
N LEU A 89 -29.05 46.26 -37.91
CA LEU A 89 -28.83 44.89 -38.35
C LEU A 89 -30.13 44.09 -38.48
N GLU A 90 -31.10 44.24 -37.57
CA GLU A 90 -32.47 43.70 -37.72
C GLU A 90 -33.13 44.21 -38.99
N LYS A 91 -32.93 45.49 -39.33
CA LYS A 91 -33.47 46.10 -40.53
C LYS A 91 -32.84 45.52 -41.80
N LEU A 92 -31.53 45.23 -41.79
CA LEU A 92 -30.86 44.53 -42.90
C LEU A 92 -31.34 43.09 -43.03
N ALA A 93 -31.49 42.35 -41.92
CA ALA A 93 -32.00 40.97 -41.93
C ALA A 93 -33.42 40.88 -42.52
N ILE A 94 -34.27 41.86 -42.22
CA ILE A 94 -35.62 42.00 -42.81
C ILE A 94 -35.54 42.36 -44.30
N GLU A 95 -34.62 43.24 -44.70
CA GLU A 95 -34.48 43.71 -46.09
C GLU A 95 -33.93 42.63 -47.04
N PHE A 96 -33.18 41.66 -46.53
CA PHE A 96 -32.61 40.53 -47.27
C PHE A 96 -33.34 39.19 -47.05
N ALA A 97 -34.50 39.20 -46.38
CA ALA A 97 -35.25 38.00 -46.01
C ALA A 97 -35.67 37.13 -47.22
N ASP A 98 -36.08 37.75 -48.33
CA ASP A 98 -36.47 37.03 -49.56
C ASP A 98 -35.26 36.37 -50.26
N GLU A 99 -34.05 36.89 -50.05
CA GLU A 99 -32.81 36.40 -50.65
C GLU A 99 -32.21 35.23 -49.84
N LEU A 100 -32.37 35.25 -48.51
CA LEU A 100 -32.09 34.12 -47.63
C LEU A 100 -33.06 32.94 -47.89
N ALA A 101 -34.34 33.22 -48.14
CA ALA A 101 -35.33 32.20 -48.49
C ALA A 101 -35.03 31.48 -49.83
N SER A 102 -34.29 32.12 -50.76
CA SER A 102 -33.90 31.56 -52.06
C SER A 102 -32.69 30.61 -52.00
N LEU A 103 -31.91 30.61 -50.91
CA LEU A 103 -30.72 29.76 -50.76
C LEU A 103 -31.05 28.37 -50.18
N GLY A 104 -32.31 28.12 -49.80
CA GLY A 104 -32.76 26.79 -49.34
C GLY A 104 -32.17 26.36 -48.00
N VAL A 105 -31.48 27.26 -47.29
CA VAL A 105 -31.03 27.08 -45.91
C VAL A 105 -31.92 27.97 -45.07
N THR A 106 -32.82 27.37 -44.32
CA THR A 106 -33.65 28.11 -43.36
C THR A 106 -32.82 28.47 -42.13
N VAL A 107 -33.22 29.51 -41.39
CA VAL A 107 -32.64 29.80 -40.06
C VAL A 107 -32.69 28.55 -39.18
N ALA A 108 -33.73 27.73 -39.33
CA ALA A 108 -33.86 26.45 -38.63
C ALA A 108 -32.77 25.42 -39.02
N ASP A 109 -32.31 25.39 -40.28
CA ASP A 109 -31.22 24.50 -40.71
C ASP A 109 -29.86 24.96 -40.14
N LEU A 110 -29.66 26.27 -39.99
CA LEU A 110 -28.48 26.86 -39.35
C LEU A 110 -28.49 26.64 -37.83
N GLU A 111 -29.65 26.82 -37.18
CA GLU A 111 -29.84 26.53 -35.75
C GLU A 111 -29.62 25.03 -35.46
N ALA A 112 -30.11 24.15 -36.33
CA ALA A 112 -29.89 22.71 -36.21
C ALA A 112 -28.42 22.32 -36.40
N ALA A 113 -27.73 22.92 -37.38
CA ALA A 113 -26.30 22.69 -37.59
C ALA A 113 -25.46 23.21 -36.42
N LEU A 114 -25.77 24.41 -35.90
CA LEU A 114 -25.09 24.99 -34.74
C LEU A 114 -25.31 24.14 -33.49
N GLY A 115 -26.54 23.69 -33.23
CA GLY A 115 -26.85 22.77 -32.14
C GLY A 115 -26.08 21.44 -32.25
N ALA A 116 -25.96 20.88 -33.46
CA ALA A 116 -25.17 19.68 -33.70
C ALA A 116 -23.66 19.90 -33.47
N HIS A 117 -23.13 21.06 -33.85
CA HIS A 117 -21.72 21.42 -33.59
C HIS A 117 -21.45 21.67 -32.10
N THR A 118 -22.36 22.33 -31.38
CA THR A 118 -22.25 22.50 -29.92
C THR A 118 -22.26 21.16 -29.20
N ALA A 119 -23.15 20.24 -29.59
CA ALA A 119 -23.16 18.89 -29.04
C ALA A 119 -21.88 18.11 -29.36
N ALA A 120 -21.33 18.29 -30.58
CA ALA A 120 -20.06 17.66 -30.96
C ALA A 120 -18.86 18.23 -30.18
N ILE A 121 -18.84 19.54 -29.89
CA ILE A 121 -17.80 20.18 -29.08
C ILE A 121 -17.89 19.68 -27.63
N ALA A 122 -19.08 19.65 -27.04
CA ALA A 122 -19.25 19.10 -25.69
C ALA A 122 -18.81 17.63 -25.59
N ALA A 123 -19.14 16.81 -26.60
CA ALA A 123 -18.66 15.42 -26.66
C ALA A 123 -17.14 15.33 -26.81
N LEU A 124 -16.52 16.26 -27.57
CA LEU A 124 -15.08 16.33 -27.73
C LEU A 124 -14.40 16.76 -26.42
N GLU A 125 -14.94 17.75 -25.72
CA GLU A 125 -14.45 18.19 -24.40
C GLU A 125 -14.52 17.05 -23.38
N THR A 126 -15.63 16.29 -23.35
CA THR A 126 -15.72 15.07 -22.52
C THR A 126 -14.68 14.02 -22.92
N THR A 127 -14.44 13.84 -24.22
CA THR A 127 -13.45 12.86 -24.70
C THR A 127 -12.02 13.28 -24.37
N VAL A 128 -11.72 14.58 -24.47
CA VAL A 128 -10.40 15.15 -24.12
C VAL A 128 -10.18 15.09 -22.61
N ALA A 129 -11.18 15.41 -21.79
CA ALA A 129 -11.09 15.27 -20.33
C ALA A 129 -10.81 13.83 -19.91
N LYS A 130 -11.47 12.85 -20.55
CA LYS A 130 -11.17 11.41 -20.35
C LYS A 130 -9.77 11.02 -20.83
N LEU A 131 -9.20 11.72 -21.80
CA LEU A 131 -7.85 11.45 -22.30
C LEU A 131 -6.78 12.09 -21.42
N ASP A 132 -7.04 13.22 -20.79
CA ASP A 132 -6.11 13.88 -19.86
C ASP A 132 -5.85 13.03 -18.61
N THR A 133 -6.86 12.28 -18.13
CA THR A 133 -6.72 11.33 -17.00
C THR A 133 -5.81 10.15 -17.32
N PHE A 134 -5.78 9.66 -18.57
CA PHE A 134 -4.94 8.52 -18.97
C PHE A 134 -3.43 8.82 -19.06
N PHE A 135 -2.98 10.05 -18.80
CA PHE A 135 -1.58 10.46 -18.97
C PHE A 135 -0.99 11.12 -17.72
N GLU A 136 -1.35 10.63 -16.54
CA GLU A 136 -0.58 10.88 -15.33
C GLU A 136 0.84 10.29 -15.42
N PRO A 137 1.80 10.86 -14.66
CA PRO A 137 3.18 10.42 -14.72
C PRO A 137 3.31 8.97 -14.23
N VAL A 138 3.94 8.12 -15.05
CA VAL A 138 4.41 6.80 -14.61
C VAL A 138 5.47 7.02 -13.53
N THR A 139 5.25 6.47 -12.34
CA THR A 139 6.24 6.39 -11.27
C THR A 139 7.09 5.15 -11.51
N ILE A 140 8.40 5.32 -11.53
CA ILE A 140 9.34 4.20 -11.60
C ILE A 140 10.18 4.32 -10.35
N SER A 141 10.07 3.34 -9.48
CA SER A 141 10.89 3.18 -8.31
C SER A 141 11.64 1.85 -8.34
N GLY A 142 12.56 1.64 -7.43
CA GLY A 142 13.23 0.36 -7.28
C GLY A 142 14.48 0.43 -6.43
N GLY A 143 15.13 -0.72 -6.31
CA GLY A 143 16.35 -0.93 -5.56
C GLY A 143 17.42 -1.60 -6.42
N VAL A 144 18.68 -1.26 -6.18
CA VAL A 144 19.81 -2.09 -6.61
C VAL A 144 20.69 -2.29 -5.39
N GLU A 145 20.81 -3.53 -4.95
CA GLU A 145 21.76 -3.93 -3.94
C GLU A 145 22.88 -4.76 -4.58
N VAL A 146 24.13 -4.44 -4.28
CA VAL A 146 25.28 -5.20 -4.75
C VAL A 146 26.18 -5.53 -3.59
N THR A 147 26.37 -6.82 -3.35
CA THR A 147 26.98 -7.31 -2.12
C THR A 147 28.18 -8.20 -2.43
N TYR A 148 29.32 -7.87 -1.82
CA TYR A 148 30.53 -8.69 -1.85
C TYR A 148 30.64 -9.42 -0.52
N GLU A 149 30.51 -10.73 -0.56
CA GLU A 149 30.49 -11.56 0.64
C GLU A 149 31.68 -12.51 0.67
N LYS A 150 32.26 -12.70 1.85
CA LYS A 150 33.38 -13.61 2.03
C LYS A 150 33.45 -14.21 3.41
N VAL A 151 33.28 -15.52 3.48
CA VAL A 151 33.64 -16.34 4.64
C VAL A 151 35.16 -16.26 4.91
N ILE A 152 35.51 -15.75 6.10
CA ILE A 152 36.86 -15.54 6.62
C ILE A 152 37.28 -16.70 7.54
N LEU A 153 36.35 -17.26 8.31
CA LEU A 153 36.51 -18.41 9.21
C LEU A 153 35.28 -19.32 9.09
N PRO A 154 35.36 -20.63 9.38
CA PRO A 154 36.54 -21.43 9.68
C PRO A 154 37.36 -21.76 8.43
N ALA A 155 36.84 -21.49 7.24
CA ALA A 155 37.49 -21.72 5.95
C ALA A 155 37.43 -20.46 5.07
N MET A 156 38.58 -20.06 4.51
CA MET A 156 38.63 -18.99 3.50
C MET A 156 38.09 -19.50 2.16
N ALA A 157 36.77 -19.45 2.00
CA ALA A 157 36.13 -19.66 0.71
C ALA A 157 36.54 -18.55 -0.28
N PRO A 158 36.47 -18.79 -1.60
CA PRO A 158 36.43 -17.70 -2.56
C PRO A 158 35.25 -16.78 -2.19
N ALA A 159 35.47 -15.47 -2.30
CA ALA A 159 34.38 -14.54 -2.12
C ALA A 159 33.35 -14.71 -3.24
N THR A 160 32.09 -14.59 -2.85
CA THR A 160 30.93 -14.48 -3.72
C THR A 160 30.64 -13.01 -3.94
N ILE A 161 30.17 -12.69 -5.14
CA ILE A 161 29.54 -11.40 -5.39
C ILE A 161 28.11 -11.78 -5.72
N THR A 162 27.18 -11.29 -4.92
CA THR A 162 25.75 -11.38 -5.13
C THR A 162 25.28 -9.97 -5.48
N ASP A 163 24.21 -9.89 -6.24
CA ASP A 163 23.56 -8.62 -6.51
C ASP A 163 22.08 -8.86 -6.74
N GLU A 164 21.27 -7.96 -6.21
CA GLU A 164 19.84 -7.94 -6.37
C GLU A 164 19.44 -6.63 -7.04
N THR A 165 18.47 -6.70 -7.95
CA THR A 165 17.88 -5.53 -8.56
C THR A 165 16.38 -5.69 -8.54
N SER A 166 15.71 -4.77 -7.86
CA SER A 166 14.27 -4.71 -7.76
C SER A 166 13.77 -3.50 -8.54
N LEU A 167 12.78 -3.68 -9.41
CA LEU A 167 12.22 -2.62 -10.23
C LEU A 167 10.71 -2.59 -10.06
N ASN A 168 10.24 -1.50 -9.47
CA ASN A 168 8.82 -1.22 -9.32
C ASN A 168 8.40 -0.17 -10.36
N ILE A 169 7.43 -0.51 -11.20
CA ILE A 169 6.83 0.41 -12.17
C ILE A 169 5.37 0.57 -11.81
N ALA A 170 4.99 1.72 -11.29
CA ALA A 170 3.62 2.06 -10.93
C ALA A 170 3.04 3.15 -11.84
N VAL A 171 1.75 3.06 -12.13
CA VAL A 171 1.01 4.00 -12.96
C VAL A 171 -0.30 4.35 -12.28
N GLU A 172 -0.47 5.64 -11.99
CA GLU A 172 -1.78 6.22 -11.74
C GLU A 172 -2.50 6.32 -13.09
N ILE A 173 -3.53 5.50 -13.29
CA ILE A 173 -4.34 5.48 -14.52
C ILE A 173 -5.40 6.58 -14.45
N ASN A 174 -5.87 6.91 -13.24
CA ASN A 174 -6.75 8.01 -12.85
C ASN A 174 -6.88 8.04 -11.31
N ASP A 175 -7.58 9.04 -10.77
CA ASP A 175 -7.86 9.25 -9.33
C ASP A 175 -8.38 8.02 -8.55
N THR A 176 -8.88 6.98 -9.23
CA THR A 176 -9.45 5.77 -8.62
C THR A 176 -8.85 4.49 -9.18
N THR A 177 -7.76 4.54 -9.96
CA THR A 177 -7.18 3.32 -10.55
C THR A 177 -5.67 3.41 -10.64
N ASN A 178 -5.00 2.47 -10.00
CA ASN A 178 -3.56 2.32 -10.00
C ASN A 178 -3.16 0.95 -10.54
N ALA A 179 -2.00 0.84 -11.16
CA ALA A 179 -1.47 -0.46 -11.57
C ALA A 179 0.04 -0.44 -11.54
N GLY A 180 0.64 -1.58 -11.22
CA GLY A 180 2.09 -1.71 -11.25
C GLY A 180 2.60 -3.11 -11.53
N ILE A 181 3.91 -3.18 -11.67
CA ILE A 181 4.67 -4.42 -11.81
C ILE A 181 5.92 -4.26 -10.96
N GLU A 182 6.22 -5.27 -10.16
CA GLU A 182 7.47 -5.44 -9.44
C GLU A 182 8.28 -6.58 -10.07
N LEU A 183 9.59 -6.42 -10.14
CA LEU A 183 10.47 -7.41 -10.76
C LEU A 183 11.77 -7.45 -9.99
N THR A 184 12.11 -8.62 -9.46
CA THR A 184 13.33 -8.86 -8.70
C THR A 184 14.25 -9.81 -9.47
N TRP A 185 15.50 -9.38 -9.68
CA TRP A 185 16.52 -10.19 -10.32
C TRP A 185 17.72 -10.38 -9.42
N ILE A 186 18.24 -11.60 -9.38
CA ILE A 186 19.47 -11.94 -8.65
C ILE A 186 20.60 -12.23 -9.65
N ASP A 187 21.83 -11.97 -9.21
CA ASP A 187 23.09 -12.25 -9.90
C ASP A 187 23.21 -11.57 -11.28
N VAL A 188 22.66 -10.37 -11.42
CA VAL A 188 22.72 -9.55 -12.65
C VAL A 188 24.16 -9.26 -13.08
N LEU A 189 25.11 -9.19 -12.15
CA LEU A 189 26.50 -8.82 -12.40
C LEU A 189 27.46 -10.01 -12.57
N ASN A 190 27.15 -11.21 -12.03
CA ASN A 190 28.12 -12.31 -11.95
C ASN A 190 27.76 -13.59 -12.73
N GLU A 191 26.47 -13.92 -12.86
CA GLU A 191 26.02 -15.15 -13.52
C GLU A 191 25.08 -14.88 -14.72
N ALA A 192 24.22 -15.84 -15.05
CA ALA A 192 23.13 -15.62 -15.98
C ALA A 192 21.94 -15.10 -15.17
N VAL A 193 21.59 -13.82 -15.38
CA VAL A 193 20.43 -13.14 -14.77
C VAL A 193 19.26 -14.11 -14.56
N THR A 194 18.92 -14.35 -13.29
CA THR A 194 17.73 -15.07 -12.88
C THR A 194 16.68 -14.05 -12.45
N LEU A 195 15.48 -14.16 -13.00
CA LEU A 195 14.30 -13.52 -12.44
C LEU A 195 13.95 -14.36 -11.22
N ASP A 196 14.07 -13.76 -10.05
CA ASP A 196 13.72 -14.41 -8.80
C ASP A 196 12.21 -14.27 -8.58
N ASP A 197 11.73 -13.03 -8.64
CA ASP A 197 10.31 -12.72 -8.50
C ASP A 197 9.75 -11.74 -9.53
N ALA A 198 8.44 -11.82 -9.77
CA ALA A 198 7.75 -10.95 -10.70
C ALA A 198 6.25 -10.82 -10.43
N ASP A 199 5.89 -9.68 -9.85
CA ASP A 199 4.53 -9.40 -9.41
C ASP A 199 3.91 -8.30 -10.24
N PHE A 200 2.59 -8.34 -10.29
CA PHE A 200 1.81 -7.30 -10.93
C PHE A 200 0.60 -7.03 -10.07
N TRP A 201 0.15 -5.80 -10.09
CA TRP A 201 -1.04 -5.40 -9.38
C TRP A 201 -1.85 -4.40 -10.21
N LEU A 202 -3.15 -4.44 -10.00
CA LEU A 202 -4.12 -3.48 -10.51
C LEU A 202 -5.10 -3.24 -9.38
N GLU A 203 -5.19 -2.01 -8.97
CA GLU A 203 -6.12 -1.53 -7.98
C GLU A 203 -7.09 -0.55 -8.65
N HIS A 204 -8.38 -0.73 -8.39
CA HIS A 204 -9.40 0.25 -8.71
C HIS A 204 -10.19 0.54 -7.46
N ASP A 205 -10.00 1.70 -6.86
CA ASP A 205 -10.69 2.18 -5.66
C ASP A 205 -11.78 3.19 -6.04
N GLY A 206 -12.96 2.69 -6.40
CA GLY A 206 -14.12 3.51 -6.73
C GLY A 206 -15.17 3.54 -5.61
N GLU A 207 -15.98 4.60 -5.55
CA GLU A 207 -17.01 4.83 -4.51
C GLU A 207 -17.93 3.62 -4.19
N ASP A 208 -18.19 2.73 -5.16
CA ASP A 208 -19.08 1.57 -5.00
C ASP A 208 -18.35 0.22 -5.20
N LEU A 209 -17.08 0.23 -5.59
CA LEU A 209 -16.35 -0.97 -6.00
C LEU A 209 -14.84 -0.75 -5.84
N HIS A 210 -14.24 -1.52 -4.95
CA HIS A 210 -12.80 -1.78 -4.95
C HIS A 210 -12.53 -3.04 -5.78
N LEU A 211 -11.52 -3.02 -6.64
CA LEU A 211 -11.08 -4.19 -7.41
C LEU A 211 -9.58 -4.28 -7.29
N LEU A 212 -9.10 -5.40 -6.79
CA LEU A 212 -7.69 -5.70 -6.65
C LEU A 212 -7.37 -6.96 -7.49
N VAL A 213 -6.37 -6.88 -8.35
CA VAL A 213 -5.94 -8.00 -9.21
C VAL A 213 -4.42 -8.06 -9.19
N GLY A 214 -3.87 -9.10 -8.56
CA GLY A 214 -2.43 -9.23 -8.37
C GLY A 214 -2.06 -9.81 -7.02
N GLU A 215 -0.84 -9.52 -6.60
CA GLU A 215 -0.41 -9.61 -5.20
C GLU A 215 -0.94 -8.41 -4.42
N ILE A 216 -1.54 -8.67 -3.26
CA ILE A 216 -2.33 -7.70 -2.51
C ILE A 216 -2.03 -7.91 -1.04
N ASP A 217 -1.55 -6.86 -0.38
CA ASP A 217 -1.49 -6.78 1.07
C ASP A 217 -2.89 -6.37 1.58
N LEU A 218 -3.44 -7.13 2.54
CA LEU A 218 -4.83 -7.00 2.99
C LEU A 218 -4.91 -6.33 4.37
N ASP A 219 -4.55 -5.06 4.44
CA ASP A 219 -4.97 -4.19 5.54
C ASP A 219 -6.39 -3.66 5.24
N GLY A 220 -7.39 -3.92 6.11
CA GLY A 220 -8.82 -3.58 5.93
C GLY A 220 -9.07 -2.08 5.63
N GLU A 221 -10.14 -1.65 4.92
CA GLU A 221 -11.58 -1.70 5.28
C GLU A 221 -12.52 -1.76 4.05
N ASP A 222 -12.04 -2.15 2.86
CA ASP A 222 -12.76 -1.88 1.60
C ASP A 222 -13.50 -3.07 0.92
N ILE A 223 -14.59 -2.77 0.21
CA ILE A 223 -15.44 -3.72 -0.54
C ILE A 223 -14.75 -4.16 -1.84
N GLY A 224 -14.04 -5.30 -1.82
CA GLY A 224 -13.28 -5.77 -2.98
C GLY A 224 -13.79 -7.03 -3.69
N LEU A 225 -13.60 -7.08 -5.02
CA LEU A 225 -13.54 -8.33 -5.81
C LEU A 225 -12.06 -8.63 -6.15
N GLY A 226 -11.41 -9.48 -5.36
CA GLY A 226 -10.02 -9.86 -5.52
C GLY A 226 -9.81 -11.12 -6.36
N LEU A 227 -8.93 -11.08 -7.36
CA LEU A 227 -8.22 -12.27 -7.85
C LEU A 227 -6.82 -12.22 -7.26
N ILE A 228 -6.56 -13.06 -6.27
CA ILE A 228 -5.37 -13.08 -5.42
C ILE A 228 -4.33 -14.03 -6.04
N TYR A 229 -3.10 -13.55 -6.13
CA TYR A 229 -1.94 -14.37 -6.42
C TYR A 229 -0.73 -13.77 -5.68
N ALA A 230 -0.18 -14.52 -4.71
CA ALA A 230 1.16 -14.44 -4.07
C ALA A 230 1.21 -14.17 -2.54
N TYR A 231 2.42 -14.12 -1.97
CA TYR A 231 2.99 -14.91 -0.85
C TYR A 231 3.50 -14.02 0.31
N ASP A 232 3.12 -14.39 1.54
CA ASP A 232 3.67 -14.15 2.91
C ASP A 232 4.36 -12.82 3.30
N THR A 233 3.82 -12.16 4.33
CA THR A 233 4.44 -12.15 5.69
C THR A 233 3.33 -11.99 6.72
N TYR A 234 3.04 -13.04 7.48
CA TYR A 234 2.02 -13.10 8.55
C TYR A 234 0.55 -13.14 8.10
N GLN A 235 0.21 -14.11 7.26
CA GLN A 235 -0.99 -14.97 7.33
C GLN A 235 -1.07 -15.79 6.03
N GLU A 236 -1.08 -17.12 6.18
CA GLU A 236 -1.17 -18.20 5.18
C GLU A 236 -1.14 -17.81 3.68
N GLU A 237 -0.15 -18.34 2.94
CA GLU A 237 -0.06 -18.32 1.46
C GLU A 237 -1.41 -18.62 0.77
N PHE A 238 -2.19 -17.60 0.41
CA PHE A 238 -3.52 -17.80 -0.17
C PHE A 238 -3.52 -17.54 -1.69
N TYR A 239 -3.39 -18.60 -2.49
CA TYR A 239 -3.65 -18.51 -3.93
C TYR A 239 -5.15 -18.60 -4.20
N GLY A 240 -5.86 -17.47 -4.33
CA GLY A 240 -7.31 -17.55 -4.37
C GLY A 240 -8.10 -16.41 -5.00
N ALA A 241 -9.41 -16.40 -4.73
CA ALA A 241 -10.27 -15.27 -5.02
C ALA A 241 -11.03 -14.88 -3.76
N TRP A 242 -11.25 -13.58 -3.60
CA TRP A 242 -11.94 -13.00 -2.47
C TRP A 242 -13.04 -12.08 -2.97
N ALA A 243 -14.18 -12.07 -2.30
CA ALA A 243 -15.28 -11.17 -2.63
C ALA A 243 -16.01 -10.75 -1.36
N GLN A 244 -16.02 -9.46 -1.05
CA GLN A 244 -16.79 -8.92 0.07
C GLN A 244 -17.99 -8.10 -0.41
N TRP A 245 -19.10 -8.14 0.34
CA TRP A 245 -20.31 -7.35 0.11
C TRP A 245 -20.86 -6.82 1.44
N THR A 246 -20.79 -5.52 1.67
CA THR A 246 -21.50 -4.85 2.77
C THR A 246 -22.90 -4.43 2.32
N TRP A 247 -23.87 -4.47 3.23
CA TRP A 247 -25.26 -4.05 2.96
C TRP A 247 -25.65 -2.87 3.86
N ASP A 248 -25.84 -1.70 3.24
CA ASP A 248 -26.51 -0.52 3.82
C ASP A 248 -25.85 0.03 5.10
N GLU A 249 -24.92 1.00 4.95
CA GLU A 249 -24.19 1.64 6.04
C GLU A 249 -25.07 2.42 7.04
N ASP A 250 -26.32 2.75 6.66
CA ASP A 250 -27.18 3.64 7.45
C ASP A 250 -28.09 2.92 8.48
N ASP A 251 -28.29 1.59 8.39
CA ASP A 251 -29.27 0.83 9.22
C ASP A 251 -28.84 -0.68 9.41
N SER A 252 -27.55 -0.98 9.64
CA SER A 252 -26.89 -2.31 9.61
C SER A 252 -27.53 -3.43 10.48
N ASP A 253 -28.43 -4.22 9.89
CA ASP A 253 -28.95 -5.49 10.46
C ASP A 253 -28.30 -6.75 9.85
N LEU A 254 -27.44 -6.60 8.82
CA LEU A 254 -27.03 -7.70 7.93
C LEU A 254 -25.52 -7.84 7.64
N GLY A 255 -24.67 -6.92 8.13
CA GLY A 255 -23.20 -6.97 8.09
C GLY A 255 -22.53 -7.16 6.71
N ALA A 256 -21.22 -7.43 6.74
CA ALA A 256 -20.39 -7.74 5.58
C ALA A 256 -20.38 -9.24 5.22
N TRP A 257 -20.53 -9.56 3.94
CA TRP A 257 -20.53 -10.93 3.40
C TRP A 257 -19.22 -11.20 2.67
N THR A 258 -18.42 -12.16 3.14
CA THR A 258 -17.09 -12.42 2.57
C THR A 258 -16.98 -13.84 2.01
N LEU A 259 -16.68 -13.99 0.72
CA LEU A 259 -16.43 -15.28 0.07
C LEU A 259 -14.93 -15.44 -0.19
N PHE A 260 -14.38 -16.61 0.18
CA PHE A 260 -12.99 -16.98 -0.11
C PHE A 260 -12.93 -18.22 -1.00
N MET A 261 -11.93 -18.26 -1.87
CA MET A 261 -11.75 -19.29 -2.88
C MET A 261 -10.28 -19.64 -3.06
N ASP A 262 -9.73 -20.53 -2.23
CA ASP A 262 -8.39 -21.10 -2.42
C ASP A 262 -8.38 -22.04 -3.65
N VAL A 263 -7.51 -21.77 -4.63
CA VAL A 263 -7.35 -22.51 -5.88
C VAL A 263 -6.84 -23.94 -5.66
N GLU A 264 -6.09 -24.21 -4.60
CA GLU A 264 -5.49 -25.53 -4.33
C GLU A 264 -6.44 -26.46 -3.56
N ASP A 265 -7.31 -25.95 -2.67
CA ASP A 265 -8.17 -26.79 -1.81
C ASP A 265 -9.71 -26.61 -1.91
N PHE A 266 -10.22 -25.47 -2.39
CA PHE A 266 -11.58 -25.15 -2.84
C PHE A 266 -12.87 -25.56 -2.06
N TYR A 267 -13.38 -24.66 -1.21
CA TYR A 267 -14.58 -23.77 -1.34
C TYR A 267 -14.91 -23.23 0.06
N ILE A 268 -14.34 -22.10 0.51
CA ILE A 268 -14.64 -21.53 1.83
C ILE A 268 -15.74 -20.46 1.66
N LEU A 269 -16.96 -20.75 2.12
CA LEU A 269 -18.00 -19.72 2.27
C LEU A 269 -17.99 -19.26 3.71
N ASN A 270 -17.48 -18.05 3.97
CA ASN A 270 -17.73 -17.33 5.21
C ASN A 270 -18.99 -16.48 5.03
N ILE A 271 -19.84 -16.39 6.05
CA ILE A 271 -20.95 -15.43 6.09
C ILE A 271 -20.87 -14.74 7.43
N GLY A 272 -20.38 -13.50 7.42
CA GLY A 272 -20.49 -12.54 8.51
C GLY A 272 -21.87 -11.88 8.53
N PHE A 273 -22.45 -11.66 9.70
CA PHE A 273 -23.54 -10.71 9.87
C PHE A 273 -23.50 -10.10 11.27
N GLU A 274 -23.77 -8.81 11.35
CA GLU A 274 -23.97 -8.09 12.59
C GLU A 274 -25.39 -8.34 13.11
N ALA A 275 -25.52 -8.70 14.38
CA ALA A 275 -26.82 -9.08 14.96
C ALA A 275 -27.18 -8.24 16.19
N GLY A 276 -28.02 -7.22 16.00
CA GLY A 276 -28.64 -6.46 17.09
C GLY A 276 -28.39 -4.95 16.98
N ASP A 277 -28.78 -4.21 18.01
CA ASP A 277 -28.49 -2.76 18.10
C ASP A 277 -27.00 -2.49 18.47
N ASP A 278 -26.25 -3.55 18.82
CA ASP A 278 -24.86 -3.52 19.33
C ASP A 278 -23.90 -4.28 18.36
N ASP A 279 -24.24 -4.41 17.07
CA ASP A 279 -23.37 -4.89 15.98
C ASP A 279 -22.53 -6.17 16.25
N ILE A 280 -23.15 -7.24 16.77
CA ILE A 280 -22.46 -8.51 17.09
C ILE A 280 -22.00 -9.25 15.81
N PRO A 281 -20.70 -9.35 15.48
CA PRO A 281 -20.25 -10.11 14.31
C PRO A 281 -20.41 -11.63 14.53
N ILE A 282 -21.21 -12.25 13.66
CA ILE A 282 -21.38 -13.70 13.59
C ILE A 282 -20.85 -14.21 12.25
N GLY A 283 -19.77 -15.00 12.28
CA GLY A 283 -19.22 -15.70 11.13
C GLY A 283 -19.73 -17.13 11.03
N VAL A 284 -20.06 -17.58 9.82
CA VAL A 284 -20.27 -19.01 9.55
C VAL A 284 -19.41 -19.41 8.39
N THR A 285 -18.43 -20.27 8.63
CA THR A 285 -17.54 -20.80 7.61
C THR A 285 -17.94 -22.22 7.23
N ALA A 286 -18.05 -22.49 5.93
CA ALA A 286 -18.22 -23.85 5.43
C ALA A 286 -17.21 -24.12 4.31
N SER A 287 -16.47 -25.22 4.42
CA SER A 287 -15.43 -25.60 3.48
C SER A 287 -15.49 -27.06 3.04
N TYR A 288 -14.86 -27.36 1.90
CA TYR A 288 -14.62 -28.71 1.44
C TYR A 288 -13.14 -28.84 1.13
N ASP A 289 -12.49 -29.82 1.74
CA ASP A 289 -11.07 -30.13 1.56
C ASP A 289 -10.95 -31.29 0.55
N LEU A 290 -10.32 -31.00 -0.59
CA LEU A 290 -10.09 -31.94 -1.67
C LEU A 290 -9.00 -32.98 -1.34
N LEU A 291 -7.95 -32.60 -0.60
CA LEU A 291 -6.82 -33.44 -0.23
C LEU A 291 -7.20 -34.46 0.85
N ALA A 292 -7.92 -34.02 1.89
CA ALA A 292 -8.43 -34.87 2.95
C ALA A 292 -9.77 -35.55 2.60
N VAL A 293 -10.41 -35.16 1.49
CA VAL A 293 -11.69 -35.68 1.00
C VAL A 293 -12.77 -35.56 2.08
N GLY A 294 -12.98 -34.34 2.57
CA GLY A 294 -13.87 -34.06 3.69
C GLY A 294 -14.54 -32.69 3.63
N TYR A 295 -15.57 -32.52 4.47
CA TYR A 295 -16.26 -31.24 4.64
C TYR A 295 -15.85 -30.65 5.97
N ALA A 296 -15.44 -29.39 6.00
CA ALA A 296 -15.31 -28.62 7.23
C ALA A 296 -16.46 -27.62 7.36
N ALA A 297 -16.80 -27.28 8.59
CA ALA A 297 -17.68 -26.17 8.90
C ALA A 297 -17.29 -25.62 10.25
N SER A 298 -17.15 -24.31 10.35
CA SER A 298 -17.01 -23.59 11.60
C SER A 298 -18.07 -22.51 11.75
N VAL A 299 -18.29 -22.11 12.99
CA VAL A 299 -19.14 -21.00 13.36
C VAL A 299 -18.34 -20.18 14.35
N ASP A 300 -18.24 -18.91 14.04
CA ASP A 300 -17.47 -17.90 14.72
C ASP A 300 -18.45 -16.88 15.29
N LEU A 301 -18.27 -16.53 16.55
CA LEU A 301 -19.08 -15.53 17.24
C LEU A 301 -18.11 -14.63 17.95
N SER A 302 -18.12 -13.33 17.67
CA SER A 302 -17.44 -12.34 18.49
C SER A 302 -18.43 -11.26 18.88
N PHE A 303 -18.34 -10.74 20.10
CA PHE A 303 -19.18 -9.65 20.56
C PHE A 303 -18.58 -8.97 21.78
N ASP A 304 -18.85 -7.68 21.89
CA ASP A 304 -18.46 -6.91 23.05
C ASP A 304 -19.54 -6.97 24.15
N ILE A 305 -19.10 -6.91 25.40
CA ILE A 305 -19.93 -6.95 26.59
C ILE A 305 -19.51 -5.83 27.53
N GLY A 306 -20.30 -4.76 27.58
CA GLY A 306 -20.05 -3.66 28.51
C GLY A 306 -21.12 -2.60 28.39
N ASP A 307 -21.08 -1.59 29.26
CA ASP A 307 -21.80 -0.34 28.97
C ASP A 307 -20.95 0.58 28.06
N GLU A 308 -19.65 0.27 27.90
CA GLU A 308 -18.64 1.01 27.10
C GLU A 308 -17.90 0.10 26.10
N ASP A 309 -18.34 -1.16 25.94
CA ASP A 309 -17.76 -2.17 25.04
C ASP A 309 -16.30 -2.59 25.34
N ASP A 310 -15.81 -2.30 26.55
CA ASP A 310 -14.44 -2.60 27.02
C ASP A 310 -14.08 -4.10 27.18
N THR A 311 -14.91 -5.03 26.70
CA THR A 311 -14.66 -6.47 26.87
C THR A 311 -15.17 -7.25 25.67
N THR A 312 -14.25 -7.85 24.93
CA THR A 312 -14.55 -8.68 23.77
C THR A 312 -14.61 -10.15 24.15
N VAL A 313 -15.62 -10.86 23.65
CA VAL A 313 -15.74 -12.31 23.78
C VAL A 313 -15.85 -12.92 22.40
N ALA A 314 -14.89 -13.79 22.06
CA ALA A 314 -14.95 -14.58 20.84
C ALA A 314 -15.07 -16.08 21.13
N ALA A 315 -15.74 -16.80 20.24
CA ALA A 315 -15.83 -18.24 20.27
C ALA A 315 -15.96 -18.82 18.87
N GLU A 316 -15.07 -19.75 18.52
CA GLU A 316 -15.17 -20.57 17.33
C GLU A 316 -15.52 -22.01 17.72
N ALA A 317 -16.46 -22.60 16.98
CA ALA A 317 -16.75 -24.02 17.05
C ALA A 317 -16.72 -24.63 15.65
N ALA A 318 -15.85 -25.61 15.47
CA ALA A 318 -15.52 -26.14 14.17
C ALA A 318 -15.60 -27.67 14.12
N MET A 319 -15.92 -28.20 12.93
CA MET A 319 -16.10 -29.62 12.70
C MET A 319 -15.56 -29.99 11.32
N PHE A 320 -14.78 -31.07 11.27
CA PHE A 320 -14.34 -31.71 10.04
C PHE A 320 -14.92 -33.11 9.89
N TYR A 321 -15.44 -33.41 8.71
CA TYR A 321 -15.99 -34.69 8.32
C TYR A 321 -15.24 -35.24 7.11
N GLY A 322 -14.25 -36.10 7.34
CA GLY A 322 -13.51 -36.81 6.30
C GLY A 322 -13.46 -38.32 6.56
N ALA A 323 -12.25 -38.88 6.64
CA ALA A 323 -12.05 -40.29 7.02
C ALA A 323 -12.51 -40.60 8.46
N ALA A 324 -12.46 -39.60 9.34
CA ALA A 324 -13.03 -39.58 10.68
C ALA A 324 -13.68 -38.21 10.95
N MET A 325 -14.50 -38.13 12.00
CA MET A 325 -15.01 -36.85 12.49
C MET A 325 -14.01 -36.26 13.48
N ALA A 326 -13.65 -34.99 13.28
CA ALA A 326 -12.88 -34.18 14.21
C ALA A 326 -13.66 -32.92 14.57
N PHE A 327 -13.38 -32.37 15.75
CA PHE A 327 -13.97 -31.15 16.26
C PHE A 327 -12.86 -30.24 16.79
N ALA A 328 -13.09 -28.95 16.69
CA ALA A 328 -12.32 -27.95 17.40
C ALA A 328 -13.26 -26.95 18.08
N GLY A 329 -12.80 -26.37 19.17
CA GLY A 329 -13.47 -25.28 19.85
C GLY A 329 -12.42 -24.35 20.45
N VAL A 330 -12.50 -23.07 20.10
CA VAL A 330 -11.63 -22.01 20.59
C VAL A 330 -12.53 -20.94 21.17
N GLY A 331 -12.08 -20.26 22.22
CA GLY A 331 -12.76 -19.07 22.69
C GLY A 331 -11.79 -18.17 23.43
N SER A 332 -11.97 -16.88 23.22
CA SER A 332 -11.19 -15.82 23.82
C SER A 332 -12.10 -14.88 24.62
N LEU A 333 -11.51 -14.26 25.63
CA LEU A 333 -12.08 -13.16 26.39
C LEU A 333 -10.94 -12.17 26.60
N SER A 334 -11.06 -10.97 26.04
CA SER A 334 -10.12 -9.88 26.26
C SER A 334 -10.86 -8.67 26.84
N GLY A 335 -10.19 -7.85 27.62
CA GLY A 335 -10.79 -6.62 28.13
C GLY A 335 -9.81 -5.74 28.89
N GLU A 336 -9.96 -4.44 28.70
CA GLU A 336 -9.18 -3.40 29.36
C GLU A 336 -10.05 -2.68 30.39
N TYR A 337 -9.55 -2.55 31.61
CA TYR A 337 -10.27 -1.90 32.70
C TYR A 337 -9.35 -0.92 33.41
N ASP A 338 -9.93 0.11 34.05
CA ASP A 338 -9.21 1.16 34.80
C ASP A 338 -8.06 0.66 35.70
N ASP A 339 -8.19 -0.55 36.27
CA ASP A 339 -7.25 -1.09 37.25
C ASP A 339 -6.48 -2.33 36.75
N PHE A 340 -6.85 -2.93 35.61
CA PHE A 340 -6.25 -4.17 35.09
C PHE A 340 -6.70 -4.50 33.66
N ASN A 341 -5.92 -5.34 33.00
CA ASN A 341 -6.15 -5.87 31.66
C ASN A 341 -6.33 -7.39 31.82
N LEU A 342 -7.17 -8.03 31.03
CA LEU A 342 -7.40 -9.47 31.10
C LEU A 342 -7.55 -10.08 29.73
N ASP A 343 -6.73 -11.08 29.44
CA ASP A 343 -6.82 -11.93 28.26
C ASP A 343 -6.92 -13.38 28.70
N VAL A 344 -7.86 -14.12 28.11
CA VAL A 344 -8.10 -15.53 28.41
C VAL A 344 -8.43 -16.26 27.12
N ASP A 345 -7.55 -17.17 26.72
CA ASP A 345 -7.79 -18.08 25.61
C ASP A 345 -8.02 -19.50 26.11
N VAL A 346 -8.98 -20.19 25.51
CA VAL A 346 -9.24 -21.61 25.78
C VAL A 346 -9.46 -22.31 24.47
N TYR A 347 -8.70 -23.38 24.23
CA TYR A 347 -8.78 -24.13 22.98
C TYR A 347 -8.79 -25.64 23.21
N TYR A 348 -9.44 -26.32 22.27
CA TYR A 348 -9.49 -27.76 22.14
C TYR A 348 -9.59 -28.11 20.67
N VAL A 349 -8.50 -28.59 20.08
CA VAL A 349 -8.36 -28.89 18.66
C VAL A 349 -7.98 -30.36 18.49
N GLN A 350 -8.82 -31.14 17.83
CA GLN A 350 -8.51 -32.56 17.58
C GLN A 350 -7.52 -32.75 16.44
N PRO A 351 -6.73 -33.85 16.43
CA PRO A 351 -5.77 -34.10 15.37
C PRO A 351 -6.41 -34.18 13.99
N GLY A 352 -5.74 -33.60 13.00
CA GLY A 352 -6.12 -33.65 11.58
C GLY A 352 -7.15 -32.61 11.16
N PHE A 353 -7.36 -31.57 11.96
CA PHE A 353 -8.17 -30.43 11.62
C PHE A 353 -7.73 -29.21 12.44
N VAL A 354 -7.41 -28.10 11.76
CA VAL A 354 -7.21 -26.77 12.35
C VAL A 354 -8.34 -25.88 11.84
N PRO A 355 -9.06 -25.17 12.71
CA PRO A 355 -10.01 -24.16 12.26
C PRO A 355 -9.35 -23.12 11.35
N THR A 356 -10.07 -22.66 10.33
CA THR A 356 -9.53 -21.80 9.25
C THR A 356 -9.13 -20.39 9.70
N ASN A 357 -9.43 -20.01 10.94
CA ASN A 357 -9.15 -18.67 11.48
C ASN A 357 -8.56 -18.78 12.90
N SER A 358 -7.81 -19.85 13.16
CA SER A 358 -7.21 -20.10 14.45
C SER A 358 -5.71 -20.25 14.35
N ASP A 359 -4.98 -19.53 15.18
CA ASP A 359 -3.51 -19.63 15.30
C ASP A 359 -3.05 -20.88 16.07
N TRP A 360 -3.95 -21.85 16.30
CA TRP A 360 -3.72 -23.00 17.17
C TRP A 360 -3.41 -24.27 16.39
N ASP A 361 -2.38 -24.99 16.85
CA ASP A 361 -2.00 -26.29 16.31
C ASP A 361 -3.07 -27.38 16.50
N ALA A 362 -3.07 -28.37 15.60
CA ALA A 362 -3.89 -29.56 15.74
C ALA A 362 -3.41 -30.49 16.89
N ASP A 363 -4.35 -31.24 17.48
CA ASP A 363 -4.10 -32.17 18.60
C ASP A 363 -3.77 -31.49 19.94
N LEU A 364 -4.26 -30.28 20.14
CA LEU A 364 -3.96 -29.45 21.30
C LEU A 364 -5.20 -29.18 22.18
N LEU A 365 -5.02 -29.12 23.49
CA LEU A 365 -5.97 -28.54 24.43
C LEU A 365 -5.20 -27.68 25.41
N GLY A 366 -5.70 -26.49 25.65
CA GLY A 366 -5.06 -25.61 26.61
C GLY A 366 -5.90 -24.43 27.04
N VAL A 367 -5.27 -23.65 27.90
CA VAL A 367 -5.74 -22.36 28.36
C VAL A 367 -4.52 -21.45 28.47
N ASP A 368 -4.66 -20.25 27.95
CA ASP A 368 -3.77 -19.14 28.20
C ASP A 368 -4.53 -18.08 28.99
N VAL A 369 -3.87 -17.45 29.95
CA VAL A 369 -4.45 -16.38 30.78
C VAL A 369 -3.37 -15.37 31.05
N THR A 370 -3.62 -14.13 30.67
CA THR A 370 -2.76 -12.99 30.96
C THR A 370 -3.55 -11.94 31.72
N VAL A 371 -2.93 -11.37 32.77
CA VAL A 371 -3.51 -10.29 33.56
C VAL A 371 -2.48 -9.19 33.75
N GLY A 372 -2.71 -8.06 33.09
CA GLY A 372 -1.92 -6.83 33.22
C GLY A 372 -2.45 -5.93 34.35
N PHE A 373 -1.56 -5.22 35.02
CA PHE A 373 -1.89 -4.23 36.04
C PHE A 373 -1.06 -2.95 35.79
N PRO A 374 -1.64 -1.91 35.19
CA PRO A 374 -0.99 -0.61 35.10
C PRO A 374 -0.82 -0.04 36.50
N LEU A 375 0.42 0.22 36.90
CA LEU A 375 0.77 0.76 38.22
C LEU A 375 0.87 2.28 38.25
N THR A 376 0.90 2.90 37.07
CA THR A 376 1.01 4.34 36.81
C THR A 376 -0.07 4.77 35.81
N ASP A 377 -0.36 6.06 35.72
CA ASP A 377 -1.32 6.57 34.74
C ASP A 377 -0.64 6.69 33.35
N GLU A 378 -1.38 6.56 32.25
CA GLU A 378 -0.88 6.71 30.86
C GLU A 378 -0.24 8.09 30.58
N ASP A 379 -0.62 9.10 31.36
CA ASP A 379 -0.10 10.47 31.26
C ASP A 379 1.23 10.67 32.04
N ASP A 380 1.72 9.66 32.77
CA ASP A 380 2.96 9.77 33.55
C ASP A 380 4.21 9.66 32.65
N ASP A 381 5.26 10.41 33.00
CA ASP A 381 6.53 10.42 32.25
C ASP A 381 7.19 9.03 32.16
N THR A 382 6.86 8.10 33.07
CA THR A 382 7.33 6.71 33.02
C THR A 382 6.15 5.81 33.38
N GLN A 383 5.77 4.95 32.45
CA GLN A 383 4.71 3.97 32.66
C GLN A 383 5.30 2.66 33.20
N ILE A 384 4.58 2.01 34.11
CA ILE A 384 5.02 0.78 34.78
C ILE A 384 3.84 -0.19 34.80
N ASP A 385 4.07 -1.37 34.24
CA ASP A 385 3.06 -2.41 34.11
C ASP A 385 3.55 -3.69 34.76
N VAL A 386 2.65 -4.38 35.45
CA VAL A 386 2.91 -5.73 35.97
C VAL A 386 1.99 -6.70 35.30
N GLU A 387 2.56 -7.71 34.68
CA GLU A 387 1.80 -8.79 34.08
C GLU A 387 1.97 -10.09 34.87
N ALA A 388 0.92 -10.89 34.91
CA ALA A 388 1.00 -12.29 35.33
C ALA A 388 0.33 -13.16 34.28
N SER A 389 1.05 -14.17 33.80
CA SER A 389 0.56 -15.11 32.80
C SER A 389 0.47 -16.54 33.34
N TRP A 390 -0.45 -17.34 32.80
CA TRP A 390 -0.59 -18.77 33.06
C TRP A 390 -0.96 -19.50 31.78
N ASN A 391 0.02 -20.23 31.25
CA ASN A 391 -0.16 -21.09 30.09
C ASN A 391 -0.24 -22.55 30.54
N TYR A 392 -1.22 -23.29 30.03
CA TYR A 392 -1.33 -24.72 30.25
C TYR A 392 -1.80 -25.46 29.01
N GLU A 393 -1.01 -26.44 28.57
CA GLU A 393 -1.27 -27.23 27.37
C GLU A 393 -1.16 -28.74 27.61
N MET A 394 -1.96 -29.48 26.85
CA MET A 394 -1.89 -30.93 26.73
C MET A 394 -2.27 -31.38 25.33
N ASP A 395 -1.96 -32.64 25.03
CA ASP A 395 -2.53 -33.29 23.85
C ASP A 395 -4.07 -33.44 23.95
N ALA A 396 -4.79 -33.36 22.83
CA ALA A 396 -6.25 -33.45 22.82
C ALA A 396 -6.79 -34.82 23.31
N ALA A 397 -5.92 -35.83 23.45
CA ALA A 397 -6.25 -37.12 24.06
C ALA A 397 -6.13 -37.15 25.60
N PHE A 398 -5.75 -36.04 26.24
CA PHE A 398 -5.60 -35.89 27.69
C PHE A 398 -4.59 -36.88 28.31
N ALA A 399 -3.52 -37.20 27.58
CA ALA A 399 -2.54 -38.20 27.97
C ALA A 399 -1.18 -37.59 28.39
N ILE A 400 -0.80 -36.45 27.82
CA ILE A 400 0.52 -35.82 27.94
C ILE A 400 0.30 -34.32 28.14
N ASN A 401 0.78 -33.79 29.27
CA ASN A 401 0.93 -32.34 29.40
C ASN A 401 2.13 -31.92 28.55
N LEU A 402 1.96 -30.88 27.75
CA LEU A 402 2.97 -30.32 26.88
C LEU A 402 3.63 -29.14 27.58
N THR A 403 2.81 -28.17 27.99
CA THR A 403 3.23 -26.91 28.63
C THR A 403 2.47 -26.71 29.94
N HIS A 404 3.12 -26.15 30.96
CA HIS A 404 2.43 -25.67 32.15
C HIS A 404 3.31 -24.65 32.85
N GLU A 405 3.07 -23.38 32.56
CA GLU A 405 3.95 -22.29 32.91
C GLU A 405 3.20 -21.19 33.63
N ILE A 406 3.89 -20.53 34.56
CA ILE A 406 3.38 -19.37 35.27
C ILE A 406 4.42 -18.28 35.10
N GLY A 407 4.07 -17.22 34.38
CA GLY A 407 4.91 -16.07 34.15
C GLY A 407 4.56 -14.90 35.07
N ALA A 408 5.52 -14.00 35.25
CA ALA A 408 5.29 -12.68 35.77
C ALA A 408 6.29 -11.72 35.17
N GLU A 409 5.80 -10.58 34.72
CA GLU A 409 6.58 -9.56 34.04
C GLU A 409 6.43 -8.20 34.74
N LEU A 410 7.47 -7.39 34.65
CA LEU A 410 7.46 -5.98 35.00
C LEU A 410 8.03 -5.19 33.83
N ALA A 411 7.18 -4.47 33.11
CA ALA A 411 7.52 -3.63 31.98
C ALA A 411 7.57 -2.15 32.38
N PHE A 412 8.38 -1.38 31.66
CA PHE A 412 8.60 0.04 31.85
C PHE A 412 8.64 0.74 30.49
N ILE A 413 7.73 1.68 30.26
CA ILE A 413 7.87 2.66 29.18
C ILE A 413 8.49 3.90 29.81
N ILE A 414 9.77 4.15 29.51
CA ILE A 414 10.59 5.17 30.19
C ILE A 414 10.51 6.50 29.47
N ASP A 415 10.52 6.47 28.13
CA ASP A 415 10.27 7.62 27.25
C ASP A 415 9.60 7.12 25.97
N ALA A 416 8.28 7.32 25.85
CA ALA A 416 7.51 6.87 24.70
C ALA A 416 7.88 7.60 23.39
N ASP A 417 8.36 8.85 23.46
CA ASP A 417 8.77 9.59 22.26
C ASP A 417 10.09 9.07 21.68
N ALA A 418 10.93 8.47 22.54
CA ALA A 418 12.21 7.88 22.18
C ALA A 418 12.16 6.35 22.07
N GLU A 419 10.98 5.74 22.27
CA GLU A 419 10.80 4.29 22.36
C GLU A 419 11.79 3.66 23.36
N GLU A 420 12.07 4.35 24.47
CA GLU A 420 12.95 3.88 25.54
C GLU A 420 12.14 3.02 26.51
N GLU A 421 12.44 1.72 26.52
CA GLU A 421 11.65 0.73 27.26
C GLU A 421 12.56 -0.25 28.01
N ALA A 422 12.02 -0.90 29.03
CA ALA A 422 12.72 -1.97 29.73
C ALA A 422 11.74 -2.98 30.30
N MET A 423 12.15 -4.25 30.36
CA MET A 423 11.32 -5.30 30.92
C MET A 423 12.17 -6.30 31.72
N VAL A 424 11.54 -6.90 32.73
CA VAL A 424 12.08 -8.08 33.42
C VAL A 424 10.97 -9.09 33.69
N GLY A 425 11.13 -10.27 33.11
CA GLY A 425 10.20 -11.38 33.21
C GLY A 425 10.80 -12.58 33.94
N ALA A 426 9.92 -13.43 34.47
CA ALA A 426 10.32 -14.75 34.92
C ALA A 426 9.18 -15.76 34.72
N THR A 427 9.52 -16.87 34.08
CA THR A 427 8.59 -17.98 33.81
C THR A 427 8.97 -19.20 34.63
N TYR A 428 7.99 -19.79 35.30
CA TYR A 428 8.14 -21.02 36.07
C TYR A 428 7.42 -22.18 35.39
N ASP A 429 8.19 -23.10 34.80
CA ASP A 429 7.67 -24.36 34.29
C ASP A 429 7.33 -25.32 35.44
N VAL A 430 6.04 -25.57 35.62
CA VAL A 430 5.47 -26.43 36.66
C VAL A 430 5.76 -27.92 36.39
N LEU A 431 5.93 -28.33 35.14
CA LEU A 431 6.23 -29.72 34.74
C LEU A 431 7.68 -30.08 35.05
N THR A 432 8.64 -29.23 34.68
CA THR A 432 10.07 -29.49 34.89
C THR A 432 10.59 -28.95 36.23
N GLY A 433 9.92 -27.94 36.78
CA GLY A 433 10.39 -27.16 37.93
C GLY A 433 11.50 -26.17 37.59
N GLY A 434 11.65 -25.83 36.31
CA GLY A 434 12.54 -24.82 35.78
C GLY A 434 12.09 -23.40 36.13
N ILE A 435 13.03 -22.46 36.12
CA ILE A 435 12.74 -21.03 36.16
C ILE A 435 13.60 -20.43 35.07
N ASP A 436 12.97 -19.71 34.16
CA ASP A 436 13.61 -18.94 33.10
C ASP A 436 13.41 -17.46 33.47
N ILE A 437 14.47 -16.67 33.36
CA ILE A 437 14.41 -15.22 33.57
C ILE A 437 14.76 -14.57 32.25
N GLU A 438 14.00 -13.57 31.86
CA GLU A 438 14.33 -12.67 30.77
C GLU A 438 14.45 -11.24 31.28
N ALA A 439 15.26 -10.43 30.61
CA ALA A 439 15.32 -9.01 30.85
C ALA A 439 15.82 -8.29 29.61
N GLU A 440 15.21 -7.15 29.35
CA GLU A 440 15.55 -6.31 28.23
C GLU A 440 15.61 -4.83 28.62
N TYR A 441 16.30 -4.08 27.77
CA TYR A 441 16.30 -2.63 27.77
C TYR A 441 16.46 -2.19 26.32
N VAL A 442 15.51 -1.42 25.81
CA VAL A 442 15.46 -0.92 24.45
C VAL A 442 15.78 0.58 24.45
N ASN A 443 16.59 1.00 23.48
CA ASN A 443 16.91 2.39 23.17
C ASN A 443 17.48 3.24 24.32
N LEU A 444 18.33 2.66 25.21
CA LEU A 444 18.99 3.43 26.27
C LEU A 444 19.89 4.54 25.67
N PRO A 445 19.57 5.83 25.86
CA PRO A 445 20.43 6.91 25.42
C PRO A 445 21.71 6.98 26.27
N LEU A 446 22.87 6.78 25.65
CA LEU A 446 24.17 6.86 26.31
C LEU A 446 24.82 8.23 26.07
N GLY A 447 24.33 9.27 26.75
CA GLY A 447 24.85 10.64 26.56
C GLY A 447 24.17 11.70 27.43
N ASP A 448 24.42 12.96 27.11
CA ASP A 448 23.62 14.07 27.64
C ASP A 448 22.43 14.29 26.67
N GLU A 449 21.23 14.53 27.20
CA GLU A 449 19.92 14.62 26.50
C GLU A 449 19.84 15.54 25.25
N GLU A 450 20.83 16.42 25.02
CA GLU A 450 20.80 17.38 23.90
C GLU A 450 21.53 16.87 22.65
N ASP A 451 22.39 15.84 22.73
CA ASP A 451 23.24 15.34 21.63
C ASP A 451 23.58 13.83 21.82
N THR A 452 22.58 12.97 22.00
CA THR A 452 22.86 11.53 22.19
C THR A 452 23.29 10.89 20.87
N GLU A 453 24.59 10.64 20.73
CA GLU A 453 25.14 9.94 19.56
C GLU A 453 25.08 8.41 19.72
N PHE A 454 24.89 7.90 20.95
CA PHE A 454 24.94 6.46 21.26
C PHE A 454 23.60 5.98 21.83
N ILE A 455 23.08 4.90 21.27
CA ILE A 455 21.88 4.21 21.73
C ILE A 455 22.25 2.75 22.00
N LEU A 456 21.92 2.25 23.19
CA LEU A 456 22.19 0.86 23.59
C LEU A 456 20.87 0.13 23.82
N SER A 457 20.72 -1.00 23.16
CA SER A 457 19.61 -1.92 23.34
C SER A 457 20.20 -3.29 23.73
N ALA A 458 19.59 -4.01 24.65
CA ALA A 458 20.04 -5.35 25.04
C ALA A 458 18.89 -6.22 25.55
N HIS A 459 18.94 -7.51 25.22
CA HIS A 459 18.05 -8.56 25.70
C HIS A 459 18.85 -9.74 26.23
N ALA A 460 18.37 -10.43 27.26
CA ALA A 460 19.06 -11.57 27.83
C ALA A 460 18.11 -12.53 28.54
N GLU A 461 18.40 -13.83 28.37
CA GLU A 461 17.66 -14.93 28.99
C GLU A 461 18.57 -15.83 29.81
N TYR A 462 18.02 -16.40 30.87
CA TYR A 462 18.72 -17.33 31.75
C TYR A 462 17.82 -18.43 32.29
N ALA A 463 18.07 -19.65 31.83
CA ALA A 463 17.47 -20.87 32.33
C ALA A 463 18.16 -21.31 33.63
N MET A 464 17.56 -21.05 34.78
CA MET A 464 18.16 -21.34 36.09
C MET A 464 18.47 -22.82 36.32
N LEU A 465 17.68 -23.71 35.72
CA LEU A 465 17.73 -25.15 35.99
C LEU A 465 18.91 -25.81 35.27
N THR A 466 19.10 -25.50 33.99
CA THR A 466 20.20 -26.00 33.18
C THR A 466 21.47 -25.15 33.36
N GLY A 467 21.30 -23.86 33.65
CA GLY A 467 22.35 -22.86 33.70
C GLY A 467 22.70 -22.30 32.32
N ASP A 468 21.83 -22.54 31.33
CA ASP A 468 21.97 -22.03 29.98
C ASP A 468 21.56 -20.55 29.97
N TYR A 469 22.24 -19.76 29.15
CA TYR A 469 21.95 -18.35 28.97
C TYR A 469 22.18 -17.95 27.53
N MET A 470 21.38 -17.00 27.09
CA MET A 470 21.56 -16.29 25.84
C MET A 470 21.36 -14.80 26.04
N GLY A 471 21.78 -14.01 25.08
CA GLY A 471 21.54 -12.57 25.10
C GLY A 471 22.27 -11.84 24.00
N VAL A 472 21.70 -10.70 23.64
CA VAL A 472 22.14 -9.80 22.59
C VAL A 472 22.31 -8.40 23.18
N ALA A 473 23.26 -7.65 22.64
CA ALA A 473 23.38 -6.23 22.93
C ALA A 473 23.82 -5.49 21.68
N THR A 474 23.05 -4.49 21.30
CA THR A 474 23.22 -3.69 20.09
C THR A 474 23.52 -2.25 20.50
N LEU A 475 24.64 -1.73 20.01
CA LEU A 475 25.06 -0.35 20.21
C LEU A 475 25.04 0.36 18.85
N ILE A 476 24.17 1.34 18.72
CA ILE A 476 24.09 2.23 17.57
C ILE A 476 24.87 3.50 17.90
N TYR A 477 25.70 3.93 16.95
CA TYR A 477 26.44 5.19 17.03
C TYR A 477 26.27 5.99 15.75
N ASP A 478 25.55 7.11 15.85
CA ASP A 478 25.33 8.04 14.74
C ASP A 478 26.41 9.14 14.74
N PHE A 479 27.13 9.25 13.62
CA PHE A 479 28.16 10.26 13.43
C PHE A 479 27.58 11.53 12.80
N GLU A 480 28.22 12.68 13.02
CA GLU A 480 27.85 13.97 12.39
C GLU A 480 27.86 13.99 10.83
N GLU A 481 28.40 12.98 10.14
CA GLU A 481 28.62 12.97 8.68
C GLU A 481 27.79 11.89 7.94
N ASP A 482 26.53 11.67 8.34
CA ASP A 482 25.59 10.71 7.72
C ASP A 482 26.11 9.25 7.72
N MET A 483 26.92 8.92 8.73
CA MET A 483 27.44 7.57 8.96
C MET A 483 26.84 7.02 10.24
N THR A 484 26.59 5.71 10.25
CA THR A 484 26.10 4.98 11.43
C THR A 484 26.97 3.75 11.64
N LEU A 485 27.43 3.56 12.87
CA LEU A 485 28.12 2.34 13.30
C LEU A 485 27.17 1.53 14.18
N LEU A 486 26.81 0.35 13.72
CA LEU A 486 26.06 -0.63 14.47
C LEU A 486 27.02 -1.71 14.96
N LEU A 487 27.01 -1.98 16.26
CA LEU A 487 27.79 -3.05 16.88
C LEU A 487 26.83 -3.97 17.63
N GLU A 488 26.87 -5.25 17.33
CA GLU A 488 26.08 -6.24 18.06
C GLU A 488 26.96 -7.33 18.63
N GLY A 489 26.64 -7.78 19.83
CA GLY A 489 27.28 -8.93 20.46
C GLY A 489 26.25 -9.88 20.97
N ARG A 490 26.33 -11.15 20.55
CA ARG A 490 25.48 -12.23 21.02
C ARG A 490 26.26 -13.20 21.88
N VAL A 491 25.57 -13.82 22.82
CA VAL A 491 26.05 -14.96 23.58
C VAL A 491 24.93 -15.98 23.63
N ASP A 492 25.25 -17.25 23.44
CA ASP A 492 24.27 -18.33 23.50
C ASP A 492 25.02 -19.61 23.91
N THR A 493 24.66 -20.19 25.05
CA THR A 493 25.34 -21.39 25.54
C THR A 493 24.95 -22.69 24.83
N ASP A 494 23.81 -22.73 24.15
CA ASP A 494 23.32 -23.92 23.44
C ASP A 494 23.53 -23.84 21.91
N GLY A 495 23.75 -22.64 21.37
CA GLY A 495 24.08 -22.40 19.97
C GLY A 495 25.35 -23.08 19.46
N ALA A 496 25.52 -23.05 18.14
CA ALA A 496 26.66 -23.65 17.44
C ALA A 496 28.02 -23.04 17.88
N ALA A 497 28.02 -21.77 18.30
CA ALA A 497 29.12 -21.12 19.01
C ALA A 497 28.61 -20.36 20.22
N VAL A 498 29.49 -20.19 21.23
CA VAL A 498 29.09 -19.55 22.50
C VAL A 498 28.88 -18.04 22.40
N TYR A 499 29.50 -17.40 21.42
CA TYR A 499 29.44 -15.96 21.26
C TYR A 499 29.50 -15.61 19.79
N SER A 500 28.76 -14.58 19.41
CA SER A 500 28.84 -13.95 18.11
C SER A 500 29.02 -12.44 18.24
N ALA A 501 29.49 -11.79 17.18
CA ALA A 501 29.57 -10.34 17.14
C ALA A 501 29.53 -9.82 15.71
N GLU A 502 28.80 -8.74 15.51
CA GLU A 502 28.78 -7.98 14.27
C GLU A 502 29.25 -6.55 14.48
N ALA A 503 29.92 -6.01 13.47
CA ALA A 503 30.13 -4.58 13.31
C ALA A 503 29.78 -4.17 11.88
N LYS A 504 28.73 -3.36 11.72
CA LYS A 504 28.31 -2.74 10.46
C LYS A 504 28.61 -1.25 10.51
N LEU A 505 29.38 -0.76 9.53
CA LEU A 505 29.54 0.67 9.28
C LEU A 505 28.80 1.01 8.01
N GLU A 506 27.81 1.89 8.13
CA GLU A 506 26.97 2.38 7.05
C GLU A 506 27.26 3.86 6.78
N TYR A 507 27.16 4.25 5.51
CA TYR A 507 27.36 5.62 5.08
C TYR A 507 26.37 5.99 3.97
N ALA A 508 25.45 6.90 4.29
CA ALA A 508 24.57 7.54 3.34
C ALA A 508 25.37 8.53 2.47
N VAL A 509 25.93 8.00 1.38
CA VAL A 509 26.80 8.77 0.47
C VAL A 509 26.01 9.75 -0.40
N ALA A 510 24.71 9.50 -0.57
CA ALA A 510 23.76 10.35 -1.26
C ALA A 510 22.33 10.02 -0.82
N GLU A 511 21.38 10.88 -1.21
CA GLU A 511 19.95 10.56 -1.12
C GLU A 511 19.67 9.21 -1.78
N ASN A 512 19.10 8.28 -1.02
CA ASN A 512 18.78 6.91 -1.41
C ASN A 512 20.00 6.10 -1.91
N THR A 513 21.19 6.36 -1.36
CA THR A 513 22.34 5.53 -1.66
C THR A 513 23.22 5.37 -0.44
N ASP A 514 23.32 4.12 -0.02
CA ASP A 514 24.06 3.71 1.16
C ASP A 514 25.19 2.79 0.73
N ILE A 515 26.35 2.96 1.37
CA ILE A 515 27.42 1.97 1.29
C ILE A 515 27.67 1.43 2.67
N PHE A 516 27.91 0.13 2.76
CA PHE A 516 28.17 -0.49 4.04
C PHE A 516 29.36 -1.44 3.96
N VAL A 517 29.97 -1.65 5.13
CA VAL A 517 30.89 -2.76 5.38
C VAL A 517 30.47 -3.39 6.69
N ARG A 518 30.11 -4.67 6.67
CA ARG A 518 29.81 -5.46 7.87
C ARG A 518 30.81 -6.59 8.04
N PHE A 519 31.13 -6.88 9.29
CA PHE A 519 31.89 -8.06 9.66
C PHE A 519 31.17 -8.77 10.79
N GLU A 520 30.80 -10.01 10.52
CA GLU A 520 30.10 -10.89 11.43
C GLU A 520 31.04 -12.04 11.85
N TYR A 521 31.01 -12.41 13.13
CA TYR A 521 31.86 -13.43 13.71
C TYR A 521 31.04 -14.57 14.30
N ASN A 522 30.90 -15.67 13.57
CA ASN A 522 29.92 -16.75 13.81
C ASN A 522 28.53 -16.32 13.34
N ASP A 523 27.93 -17.12 12.49
CA ASP A 523 26.65 -16.88 11.81
C ASP A 523 25.46 -17.00 12.77
N TRP A 524 24.48 -16.12 12.58
CA TRP A 524 23.10 -16.20 13.08
C TRP A 524 22.11 -15.85 11.94
N GLU A 525 20.81 -16.14 12.08
CA GLU A 525 19.84 -16.08 10.95
C GLU A 525 19.19 -14.69 10.70
N ASP A 526 19.35 -13.73 11.62
CA ASP A 526 18.66 -12.44 11.55
C ASP A 526 19.56 -11.22 11.35
N ASP A 527 18.93 -10.08 11.08
CA ASP A 527 19.61 -8.81 10.94
C ASP A 527 20.06 -8.22 12.30
N ILE A 528 20.97 -7.25 12.21
CA ILE A 528 21.35 -6.46 13.38
C ILE A 528 20.14 -5.70 13.92
N ASN A 529 19.97 -5.68 15.25
CA ASN A 529 18.80 -5.11 15.93
C ASN A 529 17.50 -5.93 15.79
N ASP A 530 17.57 -7.15 15.26
CA ASP A 530 16.49 -8.13 15.32
C ASP A 530 16.73 -9.10 16.49
N TRP A 531 15.75 -9.18 17.39
CA TRP A 531 15.83 -9.90 18.64
C TRP A 531 14.88 -11.10 18.71
N ASP A 532 14.22 -11.43 17.60
CA ASP A 532 13.21 -12.48 17.54
C ASP A 532 13.81 -13.88 17.65
N ASP A 533 15.03 -14.09 17.11
CA ASP A 533 15.82 -15.30 17.33
C ASP A 533 17.24 -14.95 17.81
N LEU A 534 17.63 -15.51 18.96
CA LEU A 534 18.95 -15.30 19.57
C LEU A 534 19.95 -16.41 19.21
N GLU A 535 19.53 -17.43 18.46
CA GLU A 535 20.32 -18.63 18.19
C GLU A 535 21.54 -18.30 17.33
N ILE A 536 22.72 -18.70 17.82
CA ILE A 536 23.94 -18.66 17.00
C ILE A 536 23.97 -19.94 16.18
N THR A 537 23.61 -19.84 14.90
CA THR A 537 23.38 -21.00 14.01
C THR A 537 24.66 -21.65 13.48
N GLY A 538 25.80 -20.95 13.51
CA GLY A 538 27.05 -21.55 13.07
C GLY A 538 28.36 -21.01 13.66
N THR A 539 29.44 -21.20 12.90
CA THR A 539 30.81 -20.82 13.29
C THR A 539 31.54 -20.06 12.18
N ASP A 540 30.82 -19.70 11.12
CA ASP A 540 31.37 -19.03 9.97
C ASP A 540 31.47 -17.52 10.28
N SER A 541 32.56 -16.88 9.89
CA SER A 541 32.70 -15.42 10.08
C SER A 541 32.75 -14.76 8.73
N VAL A 542 31.83 -13.84 8.47
CA VAL A 542 31.62 -13.27 7.14
C VAL A 542 32.09 -11.82 7.13
N LEU A 543 32.83 -11.45 6.09
CA LEU A 543 33.07 -10.05 5.76
C LEU A 543 32.23 -9.71 4.54
N GLU A 544 31.38 -8.71 4.70
CA GLU A 544 30.53 -8.23 3.64
C GLU A 544 30.73 -6.74 3.41
N ALA A 545 30.63 -6.33 2.15
CA ALA A 545 30.61 -4.93 1.78
C ALA A 545 29.65 -4.74 0.61
N GLY A 546 28.74 -3.78 0.75
CA GLY A 546 27.70 -3.56 -0.23
C GLY A 546 27.49 -2.10 -0.59
N VAL A 547 26.69 -1.92 -1.63
CA VAL A 547 26.07 -0.64 -1.98
C VAL A 547 24.60 -0.90 -2.24
N GLU A 548 23.76 -0.10 -1.60
CA GLU A 548 22.33 -0.09 -1.79
C GLU A 548 21.94 1.22 -2.47
N VAL A 549 21.08 1.15 -3.49
CA VAL A 549 20.57 2.32 -4.21
C VAL A 549 19.07 2.16 -4.37
N SER A 550 18.30 3.03 -3.73
CA SER A 550 16.85 3.15 -3.94
C SER A 550 16.56 4.32 -4.90
N PHE A 551 15.57 4.22 -5.78
CA PHE A 551 15.21 5.31 -6.71
C PHE A 551 13.73 5.36 -7.02
#